data_AF-A0A914RAN6-F1
#
_entry.id   AF-A0A914RAN6-F1
#
_cell.length_a   1.000
_cell.length_b   1.000
_cell.length_c   1.000
_cell.angle_alpha   90.00
_cell.angle_beta   90.00
_cell.angle_gamma   90.00
#
_symmetry.space_group_name_H-M   'P 1'
#
loop_
_entity.id
_entity.type
_entity.pdbx_description
1 polymer ?
#
loop_
_entity_poly.entity_id
_entity_poly.type
_entity_poly.pdbx_seq_one_letter_code
_entity_poly.pdbx_strand_id
1 'polypeptide(L)'
;MYDIRDPFDVKLVGQVFVGGSIHKETNVIVVEDQELKEQPDATYIKGLKIDGGPQMLQLSLDGKRLYVTTSLYRKWDEQFYPDLIENGAKLFLVNIDNDLKSKTENRLKLNKEFLFDFGKLFDNGIPYLAHEMRYPNGDCTSDIFIK
;
A
#
# COMPACT_ATOMS: atom_id res chain seq x y z
N MET A 1 10.39 -1.03 5.36
CA MET A 1 10.41 -1.71 6.67
C MET A 1 11.79 -1.53 7.26
N TYR A 2 11.82 -0.97 8.47
CA TYR A 2 13.05 -0.79 9.21
C TYR A 2 13.14 -1.81 10.34
N ASP A 3 14.34 -2.34 10.55
CA ASP A 3 14.70 -3.07 11.75
C ASP A 3 15.19 -2.07 12.80
N ILE A 4 14.43 -1.96 13.89
CA ILE A 4 14.64 -0.98 14.97
C ILE A 4 14.96 -1.65 16.31
N ARG A 5 15.39 -2.93 16.28
CA ARG A 5 15.73 -3.68 17.51
C ARG A 5 16.87 -3.02 18.29
N ASP A 6 17.82 -2.43 17.56
CA ASP A 6 18.76 -1.46 18.11
C ASP A 6 18.33 -0.06 17.65
N PRO A 7 17.83 0.81 18.56
CA PRO A 7 17.38 2.14 18.19
C PRO A 7 18.54 3.06 17.76
N PHE A 8 19.80 2.70 18.06
CA PHE A 8 20.98 3.45 17.63
C PHE A 8 21.58 2.93 16.31
N ASP A 9 21.08 1.81 15.79
CA ASP A 9 21.53 1.18 14.52
C ASP A 9 20.32 0.69 13.71
N VAL A 10 19.51 1.65 13.24
CA VAL A 10 18.31 1.39 12.44
C VAL A 10 18.68 0.96 11.02
N LYS A 11 18.11 -0.15 10.54
CA LYS A 11 18.44 -0.72 9.21
C LYS A 11 17.22 -0.82 8.31
N LEU A 12 17.33 -0.36 7.08
CA LEU A 12 16.34 -0.65 6.05
C LEU A 12 16.47 -2.12 5.64
N VAL A 13 15.43 -2.92 5.88
CA VAL A 13 15.42 -4.38 5.61
C VAL A 13 14.34 -4.78 4.59
N GLY A 14 13.64 -3.80 4.02
CA GLY A 14 12.74 -4.06 2.91
C GLY A 14 12.02 -2.80 2.44
N GLN A 15 11.72 -2.75 1.15
CA GLN A 15 11.04 -1.64 0.49
C GLN A 15 10.17 -2.21 -0.63
N VAL A 16 9.02 -1.58 -0.86
CA VAL A 16 8.17 -1.89 -2.00
C VAL A 16 7.55 -0.59 -2.50
N PHE A 17 7.57 -0.39 -3.81
CA PHE A 17 6.91 0.72 -4.47
C PHE A 17 5.51 0.24 -4.89
N VAL A 18 4.49 1.00 -4.49
CA VAL A 18 3.09 0.69 -4.80
C VAL A 18 2.36 1.99 -5.13
N GLY A 19 1.86 2.10 -6.36
CA GLY A 19 1.10 3.27 -6.83
C GLY A 19 1.82 4.60 -6.60
N GLY A 20 1.05 5.63 -6.25
CA GLY A 20 1.49 6.99 -5.99
C GLY A 20 1.73 7.80 -7.27
N SER A 21 2.19 9.03 -7.13
CA SER A 21 2.47 9.89 -8.29
C SER A 21 3.90 9.73 -8.84
N ILE A 22 4.78 9.00 -8.17
CA ILE A 22 6.20 8.89 -8.54
C ILE A 22 6.41 7.60 -9.33
N HIS A 23 5.81 7.50 -10.51
CA HIS A 23 6.04 6.40 -11.43
C HIS A 23 5.98 6.87 -12.90
N LYS A 24 6.58 6.09 -13.81
CA LYS A 24 6.78 6.45 -15.22
C LYS A 24 5.48 6.77 -15.98
N GLU A 25 4.35 6.20 -15.57
CA GLU A 25 3.03 6.43 -16.19
C GLU A 25 2.26 7.64 -15.61
N THR A 26 2.93 8.57 -14.92
CA THR A 26 2.33 9.85 -14.50
C THR A 26 2.96 11.03 -15.25
N ASN A 27 2.36 12.22 -15.08
CA ASN A 27 2.95 13.48 -15.56
C ASN A 27 3.95 14.11 -14.57
N VAL A 28 4.30 13.42 -13.48
CA VAL A 28 5.25 13.94 -12.49
C VAL A 28 6.68 13.72 -12.97
N ILE A 29 7.44 14.82 -13.03
CA ILE A 29 8.86 14.80 -13.38
C ILE A 29 9.68 14.86 -12.10
N VAL A 30 10.48 13.83 -11.85
CA VAL A 30 11.45 13.80 -10.76
C VAL A 30 12.72 14.47 -11.24
N VAL A 31 13.05 15.60 -10.62
CA VAL A 31 14.22 16.42 -10.99
C VAL A 31 15.51 15.91 -10.33
N GLU A 32 15.39 15.39 -9.11
CA GLU A 32 16.48 14.81 -8.35
C GLU A 32 15.96 13.61 -7.55
N ASP A 33 16.68 12.49 -7.62
CA ASP A 33 16.44 11.29 -6.80
C ASP A 33 17.80 10.72 -6.41
N GLN A 34 18.06 10.64 -5.11
CA GLN A 34 19.30 10.08 -4.57
C GLN A 34 19.17 8.59 -4.26
N GLU A 35 17.94 8.08 -4.19
CA GLU A 35 17.63 6.70 -3.83
C GLU A 35 17.54 5.80 -5.08
N LEU A 36 16.85 6.27 -6.12
CA LEU A 36 16.62 5.51 -7.35
C LEU A 36 17.38 6.09 -8.54
N LYS A 37 17.83 5.20 -9.41
CA LYS A 37 18.47 5.58 -10.69
C LYS A 37 17.48 6.14 -11.71
N GLU A 38 16.24 5.68 -11.63
CA GLU A 38 15.14 6.11 -12.48
C GLU A 38 13.82 5.98 -11.72
N GLN A 39 12.81 6.74 -12.14
CA GLN A 39 11.45 6.58 -11.61
C GLN A 39 10.98 5.13 -11.79
N PRO A 40 10.28 4.54 -10.81
CA PRO A 40 9.81 3.16 -10.92
C PRO A 40 8.66 3.03 -11.92
N ASP A 41 8.42 1.80 -12.40
CA ASP A 41 7.26 1.48 -13.22
C ASP A 41 5.96 1.57 -12.41
N ALA A 42 4.83 1.82 -13.08
CA ALA A 42 3.54 1.78 -12.42
C ALA A 42 3.24 0.39 -11.86
N THR A 43 2.50 0.34 -10.76
CA THR A 43 2.20 -0.93 -10.10
C THR A 43 0.97 -1.58 -10.72
N TYR A 44 1.11 -2.82 -11.15
CA TYR A 44 0.02 -3.65 -11.65
C TYR A 44 -0.16 -4.91 -10.81
N ILE A 45 -1.41 -5.22 -10.46
CA ILE A 45 -1.80 -6.44 -9.76
C ILE A 45 -2.94 -7.07 -10.55
N LYS A 46 -2.78 -8.36 -10.93
CA LYS A 46 -3.75 -9.07 -11.80
C LYS A 46 -4.14 -8.28 -13.06
N GLY A 47 -3.20 -7.56 -13.65
CA GLY A 47 -3.39 -6.75 -14.85
C GLY A 47 -4.10 -5.41 -14.65
N LEU A 48 -4.45 -5.04 -13.41
CA LEU A 48 -5.05 -3.74 -13.09
C LEU A 48 -3.99 -2.80 -12.50
N LYS A 49 -3.96 -1.57 -13.01
CA LYS A 49 -3.14 -0.48 -12.47
C LYS A 49 -3.63 -0.14 -11.07
N ILE A 50 -2.71 0.13 -10.15
CA ILE A 50 -3.02 0.63 -8.82
C ILE A 50 -3.02 2.16 -8.87
N ASP A 51 -4.21 2.74 -9.04
CA ASP A 51 -4.44 4.18 -8.95
C ASP A 51 -4.41 4.65 -7.48
N GLY A 52 -4.07 5.92 -7.28
CA GLY A 52 -3.82 6.44 -5.94
C GLY A 52 -2.50 5.94 -5.36
N GLY A 53 -2.31 6.14 -4.06
CA GLY A 53 -1.15 5.64 -3.32
C GLY A 53 -1.59 4.81 -2.12
N PRO A 54 -0.66 4.11 -1.42
CA PRO A 54 -0.97 3.41 -0.19
C PRO A 54 -1.48 4.41 0.85
N GLN A 55 -2.68 4.17 1.38
CA GLN A 55 -3.33 5.08 2.31
C GLN A 55 -3.57 4.41 3.69
N MET A 56 -4.67 3.69 3.91
CA MET A 56 -4.82 2.92 5.16
C MET A 56 -4.05 1.61 5.05
N LEU A 57 -3.39 1.27 6.14
CA LEU A 57 -2.58 0.07 6.28
C LEU A 57 -3.10 -0.76 7.44
N GLN A 58 -3.36 -2.04 7.20
CA GLN A 58 -3.83 -2.97 8.22
C GLN A 58 -2.91 -4.18 8.30
N LEU A 59 -2.17 -4.31 9.40
CA LEU A 59 -1.26 -5.43 9.63
C LEU A 59 -1.98 -6.59 10.33
N SER A 60 -1.77 -7.80 9.85
CA SER A 60 -2.24 -9.01 10.52
C SER A 60 -1.53 -9.22 11.87
N LEU A 61 -2.23 -9.84 12.83
CA LEU A 61 -1.70 -10.08 14.18
C LEU A 61 -0.40 -10.90 14.21
N ASP A 62 -0.21 -11.80 13.24
CA ASP A 62 1.04 -12.56 13.08
C ASP A 62 2.17 -11.78 12.40
N GLY A 63 1.93 -10.54 11.99
CA GLY A 63 2.90 -9.63 11.39
C GLY A 63 3.32 -9.97 9.94
N LYS A 64 2.58 -10.85 9.24
CA LYS A 64 2.99 -11.38 7.92
C LYS A 64 2.23 -10.81 6.73
N ARG A 65 1.08 -10.17 6.95
CA ARG A 65 0.19 -9.68 5.88
C ARG A 65 -0.17 -8.23 6.17
N LEU A 66 0.26 -7.32 5.30
CA LEU A 66 -0.09 -5.92 5.35
C LEU A 66 -1.09 -5.60 4.24
N TYR A 67 -2.35 -5.41 4.61
CA TYR A 67 -3.39 -5.00 3.69
C TYR A 67 -3.36 -3.49 3.49
N VAL A 68 -3.63 -3.05 2.26
CA VAL A 68 -3.47 -1.65 1.85
C VAL A 68 -4.67 -1.24 1.02
N THR A 69 -5.28 -0.10 1.37
CA THR A 69 -6.28 0.59 0.54
C THR A 69 -5.68 1.86 -0.09
N THR A 70 -6.35 2.38 -1.12
CA THR A 70 -5.79 3.48 -1.95
C THR A 70 -6.46 4.84 -1.82
N SER A 71 -7.62 4.95 -1.14
CA SER A 71 -8.39 6.20 -1.05
C SER A 71 -8.25 6.86 0.31
N LEU A 72 -8.06 8.19 0.31
CA LEU A 72 -8.02 9.02 1.50
C LEU A 72 -9.37 9.70 1.75
N TYR A 73 -9.75 10.56 0.82
CA TYR A 73 -10.94 11.40 0.91
C TYR A 73 -11.27 11.91 -0.47
N ARG A 74 -12.54 11.75 -0.90
CA ARG A 74 -12.96 11.96 -2.30
C ARG A 74 -12.43 13.27 -2.90
N LYS A 75 -12.47 14.40 -2.18
CA LYS A 75 -12.04 15.69 -2.74
C LYS A 75 -10.53 15.80 -2.93
N TRP A 76 -9.76 15.10 -2.10
CA TRP A 76 -8.31 15.06 -2.24
C TRP A 76 -7.93 14.05 -3.32
N ASP A 77 -8.58 12.89 -3.33
CA ASP A 77 -8.43 11.89 -4.37
C ASP A 77 -8.75 12.49 -5.76
N GLU A 78 -9.83 13.26 -5.90
CA GLU A 78 -10.21 13.98 -7.13
C GLU A 78 -9.15 14.99 -7.59
N GLN A 79 -8.42 15.61 -6.65
CA GLN A 79 -7.36 16.57 -6.97
C GLN A 79 -6.04 15.89 -7.36
N PHE A 80 -5.63 14.85 -6.64
CA PHE A 80 -4.31 14.22 -6.79
C PHE A 80 -4.31 13.01 -7.72
N TYR A 81 -5.43 12.28 -7.77
CA TYR A 81 -5.60 11.01 -8.48
C TYR A 81 -6.99 10.92 -9.13
N PRO A 82 -7.29 11.75 -10.15
CA PRO A 82 -8.60 11.74 -10.81
C PRO A 82 -8.99 10.35 -11.34
N ASP A 83 -8.04 9.58 -11.86
CA ASP A 83 -8.25 8.19 -12.30
C ASP A 83 -8.79 7.27 -11.18
N LEU A 84 -8.42 7.51 -9.91
CA LEU A 84 -8.92 6.76 -8.76
C LEU A 84 -10.43 6.96 -8.56
N ILE A 85 -10.95 8.15 -8.88
CA ILE A 85 -12.39 8.46 -8.79
C ILE A 85 -13.19 7.69 -9.85
N GLU A 86 -12.60 7.46 -11.02
CA GLU A 86 -13.23 6.73 -12.12
C GLU A 86 -13.10 5.22 -11.94
N ASN A 87 -11.92 4.75 -11.55
CA ASN A 87 -11.58 3.33 -11.48
C ASN A 87 -11.89 2.67 -10.13
N GLY A 88 -12.21 3.47 -9.11
CA GLY A 88 -12.48 3.01 -7.75
C GLY A 88 -11.24 2.58 -6.97
N ALA A 89 -11.39 2.50 -5.64
CA ALA A 89 -10.31 2.09 -4.76
C ALA A 89 -9.93 0.61 -4.96
N LYS A 90 -8.69 0.29 -4.60
CA LYS A 90 -8.19 -1.08 -4.60
C LYS A 90 -7.81 -1.45 -3.17
N LEU A 91 -7.98 -2.73 -2.85
CA LEU A 91 -7.41 -3.36 -1.68
C LEU A 91 -6.45 -4.45 -2.13
N PHE A 92 -5.18 -4.31 -1.77
CA PHE A 92 -4.14 -5.28 -2.09
C PHE A 92 -3.34 -5.67 -0.85
N LEU A 93 -2.42 -6.61 -1.05
CA LEU A 93 -1.65 -7.23 0.04
C LEU A 93 -0.15 -7.10 -0.22
N VAL A 94 0.59 -6.69 0.81
CA VAL A 94 2.04 -6.81 0.89
C VAL A 94 2.37 -7.92 1.89
N ASN A 95 3.11 -8.93 1.43
CA ASN A 95 3.63 -9.98 2.29
C ASN A 95 4.86 -9.47 3.04
N ILE A 96 4.92 -9.77 4.33
CA ILE A 96 6.02 -9.40 5.22
C ILE A 96 6.73 -10.67 5.67
N ASP A 97 8.04 -10.71 5.46
CA ASP A 97 8.91 -11.68 6.10
C ASP A 97 9.34 -11.13 7.46
N ASN A 98 8.75 -11.62 8.54
CA ASN A 98 9.11 -11.23 9.90
C ASN A 98 10.02 -12.25 10.63
N ASP A 99 10.59 -13.25 9.93
CA ASP A 99 11.55 -14.17 10.50
C ASP A 99 12.93 -13.50 10.69
N LEU A 100 13.40 -13.41 11.93
CA LEU A 100 14.68 -12.81 12.28
C LEU A 100 15.90 -13.58 11.73
N LYS A 101 15.71 -14.85 11.35
CA LYS A 101 16.74 -15.69 10.73
C LYS A 101 16.74 -15.61 9.21
N SER A 102 15.77 -14.90 8.63
CA SER A 102 15.68 -14.73 7.19
C SER A 102 16.93 -14.04 6.65
N LYS A 103 17.41 -14.52 5.50
CA LYS A 103 18.53 -13.95 4.76
C LYS A 103 18.08 -13.15 3.54
N THR A 104 16.78 -12.90 3.40
CA THR A 104 16.27 -12.06 2.31
C THR A 104 16.72 -10.62 2.51
N GLU A 105 17.23 -9.99 1.46
CA GLU A 105 17.60 -8.57 1.48
C GLU A 105 16.38 -7.67 1.55
N ASN A 106 15.28 -8.08 0.90
CA ASN A 106 14.00 -7.39 0.95
C ASN A 106 12.94 -8.25 1.63
N ARG A 107 12.48 -7.78 2.80
CA ARG A 107 11.47 -8.44 3.62
C ARG A 107 10.04 -7.98 3.34
N LEU A 108 9.84 -7.08 2.37
CA LEU A 108 8.53 -6.68 1.87
C LEU A 108 8.34 -7.16 0.43
N LYS A 109 7.23 -7.83 0.14
CA LYS A 109 6.92 -8.28 -1.23
C LYS A 109 5.47 -8.03 -1.57
N LEU A 110 5.22 -7.32 -2.66
CA LEU A 110 3.87 -7.16 -3.20
C LEU A 110 3.29 -8.54 -3.58
N ASN A 111 2.10 -8.84 -3.07
CA ASN A 111 1.38 -10.05 -3.43
C ASN A 111 0.60 -9.81 -4.73
N LYS A 112 1.09 -10.40 -5.83
CA LYS A 112 0.49 -10.22 -7.16
C LYS A 112 -0.81 -11.02 -7.38
N GLU A 113 -1.15 -11.90 -6.44
CA GLU A 113 -2.31 -12.81 -6.55
C GLU A 113 -3.56 -12.28 -5.81
N PHE A 114 -3.37 -11.34 -4.88
CA PHE A 114 -4.46 -10.77 -4.08
C PHE A 114 -4.75 -9.33 -4.50
N LEU A 115 -5.96 -9.12 -5.02
CA LEU A 115 -6.52 -7.82 -5.31
C LEU A 115 -8.03 -7.88 -5.14
N PHE A 116 -8.57 -6.99 -4.32
CA PHE A 116 -9.99 -6.69 -4.29
C PHE A 116 -10.22 -5.34 -4.97
N ASP A 117 -11.17 -5.32 -5.89
CA ASP A 117 -11.45 -4.18 -6.76
C ASP A 117 -12.79 -3.54 -6.38
N PHE A 118 -12.74 -2.45 -5.61
CA PHE A 118 -13.94 -1.70 -5.24
C PHE A 118 -14.53 -0.93 -6.42
N GLY A 119 -13.77 -0.74 -7.50
CA GLY A 119 -14.26 -0.21 -8.77
C GLY A 119 -15.27 -1.11 -9.47
N LYS A 120 -15.42 -2.38 -9.06
CA LYS A 120 -16.51 -3.24 -9.57
C LYS A 120 -17.79 -3.10 -8.75
N LEU A 121 -17.72 -2.43 -7.61
CA LEU A 121 -18.87 -2.12 -6.78
C LEU A 121 -19.28 -0.69 -7.14
N PHE A 122 -20.54 -0.51 -7.51
CA PHE A 122 -21.07 0.81 -7.85
C PHE A 122 -22.33 1.08 -7.06
N ASP A 123 -22.48 2.34 -6.65
CA ASP A 123 -23.74 2.90 -6.20
C ASP A 123 -24.01 4.18 -6.98
N ASN A 124 -25.16 4.26 -7.65
CA ASN A 124 -25.55 5.38 -8.53
C ASN A 124 -24.47 5.78 -9.58
N GLY A 125 -23.74 4.80 -10.11
CA GLY A 125 -22.69 5.02 -11.12
C GLY A 125 -21.37 5.55 -10.56
N ILE A 126 -21.19 5.62 -9.25
CA ILE A 126 -19.95 6.03 -8.58
C ILE A 126 -19.30 4.78 -7.96
N PRO A 127 -18.00 4.53 -8.20
CA PRO A 127 -17.31 3.40 -7.59
C PRO A 127 -17.06 3.62 -6.10
N TYR A 128 -16.87 2.54 -5.36
CA TYR A 128 -16.54 2.64 -3.94
C TYR A 128 -15.07 3.07 -3.73
N LEU A 129 -14.89 3.99 -2.79
CA LEU A 129 -13.59 4.54 -2.38
C LEU A 129 -13.24 4.03 -0.97
N ALA A 130 -12.86 2.76 -0.89
CA ALA A 130 -12.56 2.10 0.37
C ALA A 130 -11.40 2.79 1.11
N HIS A 131 -11.65 3.12 2.38
CA HIS A 131 -10.72 3.80 3.25
C HIS A 131 -10.17 2.83 4.32
N GLU A 132 -10.89 2.63 5.41
CA GLU A 132 -10.44 1.82 6.54
C GLU A 132 -10.89 0.37 6.45
N MET A 133 -10.10 -0.53 7.05
CA MET A 133 -10.39 -1.96 7.17
C MET A 133 -10.35 -2.34 8.64
N ARG A 134 -11.31 -3.15 9.09
CA ARG A 134 -11.35 -3.68 10.47
C ARG A 134 -11.46 -5.19 10.46
N TYR A 135 -10.71 -5.86 11.33
CA TYR A 135 -10.86 -7.30 11.46
C TYR A 135 -12.00 -7.62 12.42
N PRO A 136 -12.80 -8.68 12.18
CA PRO A 136 -13.96 -9.00 13.02
C PRO A 136 -13.65 -9.18 14.51
N ASN A 137 -12.43 -9.62 14.84
CA ASN A 137 -12.00 -9.96 16.20
C ASN A 137 -10.94 -9.00 16.75
N GLY A 138 -10.86 -7.79 16.19
CA GLY A 138 -9.81 -6.85 16.55
C GLY A 138 -8.53 -7.05 15.74
N ASP A 139 -7.72 -6.00 15.73
CA ASP A 139 -6.55 -5.83 14.91
C ASP A 139 -5.55 -4.83 15.53
N CYS A 140 -4.39 -4.69 14.88
CA CYS A 140 -3.28 -3.89 15.41
C CYS A 140 -3.57 -2.39 15.59
N THR A 141 -4.73 -1.91 15.14
CA THR A 141 -5.16 -0.50 15.26
C THR A 141 -6.39 -0.30 16.14
N SER A 142 -7.12 -1.37 16.47
CA SER A 142 -8.32 -1.32 17.30
C SER A 142 -8.11 -1.69 18.76
N ASP A 143 -7.16 -2.59 19.03
CA ASP A 143 -7.03 -3.20 20.34
C ASP A 143 -6.03 -2.47 21.22
N ILE A 144 -6.46 -2.13 22.44
CA ILE A 144 -5.61 -1.57 23.48
C ILE A 144 -5.46 -2.64 24.57
N PHE A 145 -4.23 -3.12 24.74
CA PHE A 145 -3.90 -4.07 25.79
C PHE A 145 -3.53 -3.30 27.08
N ILE A 146 -4.31 -3.46 28.13
CA ILE A 146 -4.00 -2.92 29.46
C ILE A 146 -3.11 -3.94 30.19
N LYS A 147 -2.00 -3.44 30.75
CA LYS A 147 -1.01 -4.23 31.49
C LYS A 147 -1.39 -4.42 32.94
#